data_AF-A0A7J4UH64-F1
#
_entry.id   AF-A0A7J4UH64-F1
#
_cell.length_a   1.000
_cell.length_b   1.000
_cell.length_c   1.000
_cell.angle_alpha   90.00
_cell.angle_beta   90.00
_cell.angle_gamma   90.00
#
_symmetry.space_group_name_H-M   'P 1'
#
loop_
_entity.id
_entity.type
_entity.pdbx_description
1 polymer ?
#
loop_
_entity_poly.entity_id
_entity_poly.type
_entity_poly.pdbx_seq_one_letter_code
_entity_poly.pdbx_strand_id
1 'polypeptide(L)'
;MITCEECKGACCKEISVEIDTPLDLEDWDVIKWMVAHENVAVYQDHEDDWLVEFKTKCSKLDFNNRCTIYKVRPKVCSEYPVDDCIMNADEPAEKIRFETMEEVEKYIEDVVKIELLKKEEEKRLVNTEVCEV
;
A
#
# COMPACT_ATOMS: atom_id res chain seq x y z
N MET A 1 -14.09 5.96 19.56
CA MET A 1 -13.88 5.04 18.43
C MET A 1 -15.18 4.92 17.66
N ILE A 2 -15.20 5.32 16.39
CA ILE A 2 -16.36 5.28 15.52
C ILE A 2 -16.63 3.85 15.08
N THR A 3 -17.90 3.45 15.08
CA THR A 3 -18.33 2.15 14.55
C THR A 3 -18.59 2.21 13.04
N CYS A 4 -18.65 1.08 12.36
CA CYS A 4 -19.03 1.06 10.95
C CYS A 4 -20.46 1.57 10.69
N GLU A 5 -21.37 1.44 11.66
CA GLU A 5 -22.76 1.95 11.53
C GLU A 5 -22.82 3.48 11.60
N GLU A 6 -21.90 4.09 12.34
CA GLU A 6 -21.76 5.55 12.51
C GLU A 6 -20.83 6.17 11.47
N CYS A 7 -19.99 5.36 10.83
CA CYS A 7 -19.04 5.78 9.79
C CYS A 7 -19.73 6.11 8.45
N LYS A 8 -19.23 7.12 7.75
CA LYS A 8 -19.70 7.51 6.39
C LYS A 8 -19.11 6.64 5.27
N GLY A 9 -18.85 5.36 5.58
CA GLY A 9 -18.31 4.36 4.67
C GLY A 9 -16.94 4.72 4.10
N ALA A 10 -15.98 5.10 4.94
CA ALA A 10 -14.62 5.46 4.52
C ALA A 10 -13.90 4.26 3.86
N CYS A 11 -13.64 3.18 4.60
CA CYS A 11 -13.04 1.95 4.08
C CYS A 11 -13.90 1.17 3.07
N CYS A 12 -15.18 1.55 2.89
CA CYS A 12 -16.07 0.95 1.88
C CYS A 12 -15.92 1.60 0.50
N LYS A 13 -14.97 2.53 0.34
CA LYS A 13 -14.72 3.27 -0.91
C LYS A 13 -13.34 3.00 -1.49
N GLU A 14 -12.65 2.02 -0.96
CA GLU A 14 -11.35 1.57 -1.43
C GLU A 14 -11.26 0.04 -1.31
N ILE A 15 -10.35 -0.52 -2.10
CA ILE A 15 -9.85 -1.88 -1.92
C ILE A 15 -8.33 -1.79 -1.90
N SER A 16 -7.69 -2.49 -0.98
CA SER A 16 -6.24 -2.63 -0.95
C SER A 16 -5.90 -4.10 -1.09
N VAL A 17 -4.93 -4.40 -1.94
CA VAL A 17 -4.44 -5.76 -2.17
C VAL A 17 -2.92 -5.72 -2.08
N GLU A 18 -2.37 -6.68 -1.35
CA GLU A 18 -0.92 -6.88 -1.24
C GLU A 18 -0.32 -7.18 -2.63
N ILE A 19 0.84 -6.57 -2.89
CA ILE A 19 1.68 -6.80 -4.07
C ILE A 19 3.08 -7.21 -3.61
N ASP A 20 3.82 -7.88 -4.48
CA ASP A 20 5.20 -8.25 -4.18
C ASP A 20 6.05 -7.00 -3.89
N THR A 21 6.96 -7.10 -2.93
CA THR A 21 7.93 -6.03 -2.62
C THR A 21 8.77 -5.73 -3.86
N PRO A 22 8.90 -4.45 -4.29
CA PRO A 22 9.72 -4.12 -5.44
C PRO A 22 11.22 -4.28 -5.12
N LEU A 23 11.90 -5.16 -5.86
CA LEU A 23 13.30 -5.51 -5.62
C LEU A 23 14.26 -4.86 -6.61
N ASP A 24 13.79 -4.57 -7.83
CA ASP A 24 14.60 -3.95 -8.88
C ASP A 24 13.83 -2.89 -9.69
N LEU A 25 14.52 -2.25 -10.63
CA LEU A 25 13.96 -1.16 -11.43
C LEU A 25 12.81 -1.59 -12.35
N GLU A 26 12.69 -2.88 -12.69
CA GLU A 26 11.57 -3.40 -13.47
C GLU A 26 10.31 -3.46 -12.60
N ASP A 27 10.42 -3.92 -11.34
CA ASP A 27 9.31 -3.87 -10.38
C ASP A 27 8.82 -2.43 -10.14
N TRP A 28 9.76 -1.48 -10.03
CA TRP A 28 9.42 -0.06 -9.90
C TRP A 28 8.76 0.51 -11.16
N ASP A 29 9.05 -0.03 -12.35
CA ASP A 29 8.34 0.35 -13.58
C ASP A 29 6.89 -0.15 -13.57
N VAL A 30 6.64 -1.33 -12.99
CA VAL A 30 5.29 -1.84 -12.76
C VAL A 30 4.51 -0.92 -11.79
N ILE A 31 5.13 -0.47 -10.70
CA ILE A 31 4.50 0.47 -9.76
C ILE A 31 4.15 1.79 -10.46
N LYS A 32 5.05 2.36 -11.27
CA LYS A 32 4.75 3.55 -12.10
C LYS A 32 3.55 3.30 -13.01
N TRP A 33 3.50 2.15 -13.68
CA TRP A 33 2.36 1.78 -14.53
C TRP A 33 1.05 1.69 -13.75
N MET A 34 1.07 1.16 -12.52
CA MET A 34 -0.13 1.10 -11.66
C MET A 34 -0.66 2.51 -11.35
N VAL A 35 0.19 3.39 -10.82
CA VAL A 35 -0.21 4.76 -10.42
C VAL A 35 -0.46 5.71 -11.60
N ALA A 36 -0.17 5.29 -12.83
CA ALA A 36 -0.57 6.02 -14.04
C ALA A 36 -2.09 5.97 -14.30
N HIS A 37 -2.82 5.08 -13.62
CA HIS A 37 -4.28 4.93 -13.77
C HIS A 37 -5.03 5.78 -12.75
N GLU A 38 -6.18 6.33 -13.16
CA GLU A 38 -7.03 7.07 -12.24
C GLU A 38 -7.49 6.20 -11.07
N ASN A 39 -7.53 6.80 -9.87
CA ASN A 39 -7.98 6.17 -8.63
C ASN A 39 -7.13 4.98 -8.18
N VAL A 40 -5.88 4.89 -8.63
CA VAL A 40 -4.92 3.90 -8.16
C VAL A 40 -3.85 4.58 -7.33
N ALA A 41 -3.51 4.00 -6.19
CA ALA A 41 -2.34 4.37 -5.41
C ALA A 41 -1.56 3.12 -5.02
N VAL A 42 -0.28 3.26 -4.77
CA VAL A 42 0.57 2.19 -4.23
C VAL A 42 1.21 2.71 -2.96
N TYR A 43 1.17 1.93 -1.88
CA TYR A 43 1.73 2.33 -0.60
C TYR A 43 2.43 1.18 0.11
N GLN A 44 3.33 1.52 1.02
CA GLN A 44 3.96 0.58 1.94
C GLN A 44 3.42 0.83 3.35
N ASP A 45 2.99 -0.21 4.05
CA ASP A 45 2.44 -0.09 5.40
C ASP A 45 3.50 -0.15 6.52
N HIS A 46 3.04 -0.16 7.77
CA HIS A 46 3.91 -0.20 8.93
C HIS A 46 4.56 -1.57 9.19
N GLU A 47 4.11 -2.63 8.52
CA GLU A 47 4.70 -3.97 8.54
C GLU A 47 5.68 -4.20 7.37
N ASP A 48 5.93 -3.15 6.57
CA ASP A 48 6.77 -3.15 5.35
C ASP A 48 6.14 -3.86 4.16
N ASP A 49 4.85 -4.23 4.25
CA ASP A 49 4.09 -4.83 3.17
C ASP A 49 3.70 -3.78 2.13
N TRP A 50 3.72 -4.17 0.87
CA TRP A 50 3.38 -3.32 -0.26
C TRP A 50 1.96 -3.59 -0.70
N LEU A 51 1.17 -2.54 -0.89
CA LEU A 51 -0.23 -2.66 -1.28
C LEU A 51 -0.55 -1.73 -2.45
N VAL A 52 -1.39 -2.22 -3.36
CA VAL A 52 -2.07 -1.40 -4.36
C VAL A 52 -3.49 -1.10 -3.88
N GLU A 53 -3.82 0.18 -3.81
CA GLU A 53 -5.13 0.71 -3.48
C GLU A 53 -5.89 1.08 -4.75
N PHE A 54 -7.14 0.69 -4.84
CA PHE A 54 -8.09 1.20 -5.82
C PHE A 54 -9.19 1.97 -5.10
N LYS A 55 -9.28 3.28 -5.32
CA LYS A 55 -10.33 4.15 -4.78
C LYS A 55 -11.63 3.91 -5.56
N THR A 56 -12.38 2.90 -5.16
CA THR A 56 -13.61 2.47 -5.81
C THR A 56 -14.76 2.28 -4.82
N LYS A 57 -15.90 2.92 -5.11
CA LYS A 57 -17.07 2.88 -4.23
C LYS A 57 -17.72 1.50 -4.24
N CYS A 58 -17.86 0.88 -3.06
CA CYS A 58 -18.60 -0.38 -2.92
C CYS A 58 -20.07 -0.22 -3.39
N SER A 59 -20.51 -1.15 -4.23
CA SER A 59 -21.86 -1.17 -4.81
C SER A 59 -22.98 -1.43 -3.79
N LYS A 60 -22.65 -1.81 -2.56
CA LYS A 60 -23.60 -2.07 -1.48
C LYS A 60 -23.82 -0.89 -0.54
N LEU A 61 -23.20 0.26 -0.82
CA LEU A 61 -23.45 1.50 -0.10
C LEU A 61 -24.76 2.17 -0.55
N ASP A 62 -25.61 2.54 0.40
CA ASP A 62 -26.80 3.36 0.14
C ASP A 62 -26.43 4.85 -0.09
N PHE A 63 -27.45 5.69 -0.29
CA PHE A 63 -27.28 7.14 -0.47
C PHE A 63 -26.73 7.86 0.76
N ASN A 64 -26.78 7.23 1.94
CA ASN A 64 -26.19 7.75 3.19
C ASN A 64 -24.82 7.12 3.50
N ASN A 65 -24.24 6.36 2.56
CA ASN A 65 -23.01 5.58 2.74
C ASN A 65 -23.08 4.50 3.82
N ARG A 66 -24.26 3.89 4.03
CA ARG A 66 -24.40 2.70 4.88
C ARG A 66 -24.40 1.43 4.06
N CYS A 67 -23.78 0.38 4.58
CA CYS A 67 -23.76 -0.92 3.94
C CYS A 67 -25.13 -1.61 4.04
N THR A 68 -25.76 -1.85 2.90
CA THR A 68 -27.08 -2.50 2.80
C THR A 68 -27.08 -3.99 3.16
N ILE A 69 -25.90 -4.62 3.22
CA ILE A 69 -25.72 -6.05 3.53
C ILE A 69 -24.90 -6.28 4.80
N TYR A 70 -24.88 -5.33 5.74
CA TYR A 70 -23.97 -5.31 6.88
C TYR A 70 -23.84 -6.65 7.63
N LYS A 71 -24.94 -7.36 7.87
CA LYS A 71 -24.97 -8.65 8.60
C LYS A 71 -24.37 -9.84 7.84
N VAL A 72 -24.28 -9.75 6.51
CA VAL A 72 -23.78 -10.82 5.62
C VAL A 72 -22.62 -10.31 4.77
N ARG A 73 -21.91 -9.30 5.27
CA ARG A 73 -20.73 -8.73 4.62
C ARG A 73 -19.64 -9.79 4.45
N PRO A 74 -18.78 -9.68 3.42
CA PRO A 74 -17.64 -10.58 3.24
C PRO A 74 -16.72 -10.59 4.47
N LYS A 75 -15.97 -11.68 4.65
CA LYS A 75 -15.06 -11.87 5.80
C LYS A 75 -14.10 -10.71 6.00
N VAL A 76 -13.45 -10.25 4.92
CA VAL A 76 -12.54 -9.09 4.94
C VAL A 76 -13.20 -7.84 5.55
N CYS A 77 -14.50 -7.63 5.32
CA CYS A 77 -15.23 -6.50 5.91
C CYS A 77 -15.75 -6.80 7.34
N SER A 78 -16.03 -8.07 7.68
CA SER A 78 -16.56 -8.43 9.00
C SER A 78 -15.50 -8.62 10.06
N GLU A 79 -14.31 -9.04 9.66
CA GLU A 79 -13.16 -9.32 10.52
C GLU A 79 -12.19 -8.12 10.59
N TYR A 80 -12.47 -7.04 9.84
CA TYR A 80 -11.68 -5.81 9.85
C TYR A 80 -11.64 -5.18 11.25
N PRO A 81 -10.46 -5.00 11.87
CA PRO A 81 -10.33 -4.44 13.21
C PRO A 81 -10.80 -2.99 13.28
N VAL A 82 -11.50 -2.63 14.35
CA VAL A 82 -12.01 -1.27 14.54
C VAL A 82 -10.88 -0.29 14.85
N ASP A 83 -9.82 -0.78 15.50
CA ASP A 83 -8.63 -0.02 15.88
C ASP A 83 -7.85 0.41 14.62
N ASP A 84 -7.75 -0.48 13.63
CA ASP A 84 -7.08 -0.24 12.35
C ASP A 84 -7.97 0.53 11.35
N CYS A 85 -9.14 1.00 11.78
CA CYS A 85 -10.01 1.79 10.91
C CYS A 85 -9.35 3.14 10.60
N ILE A 86 -9.32 3.51 9.32
CA ILE A 86 -8.87 4.83 8.84
C ILE A 86 -9.50 6.03 9.57
N MET A 87 -10.67 5.85 10.19
CA MET A 87 -11.35 6.88 10.97
C MET A 87 -10.98 6.89 12.46
N ASN A 88 -10.35 5.84 12.95
CA ASN A 88 -9.94 5.64 14.35
C ASN A 88 -8.43 5.62 14.54
N ALA A 89 -7.65 5.35 13.49
CA ALA A 89 -6.20 5.35 13.54
C ALA A 89 -5.67 6.76 13.82
N ASP A 90 -4.70 6.85 14.72
CA ASP A 90 -4.03 8.10 15.09
C ASP A 90 -2.98 8.53 14.05
N GLU A 91 -2.52 7.59 13.23
CA GLU A 91 -1.53 7.79 12.18
C GLU A 91 -2.01 7.22 10.83
N PRO A 92 -1.46 7.71 9.70
CA PRO A 92 -1.72 7.11 8.40
C PRO A 92 -1.33 5.63 8.38
N ALA A 93 -2.10 4.81 7.67
CA ALA A 93 -1.81 3.38 7.51
C ALA A 93 -0.51 3.10 6.74
N GLU A 94 0.04 4.12 6.08
CA GLU A 94 1.16 4.03 5.16
C GLU A 94 2.40 4.76 5.69
N LYS A 95 3.57 4.13 5.51
CA LYS A 95 4.88 4.79 5.64
C LYS A 95 5.21 5.62 4.41
N ILE A 96 4.85 5.10 3.23
CA ILE A 96 5.17 5.66 1.92
C ILE A 96 3.94 5.48 1.04
N ARG A 97 3.59 6.49 0.23
CA ARG A 97 2.47 6.44 -0.69
C ARG A 97 2.81 7.11 -2.02
N PHE A 98 2.32 6.53 -3.10
CA PHE A 98 2.42 7.03 -4.47
C PHE A 98 1.02 7.10 -5.09
N GLU A 99 0.65 8.26 -5.62
CA GLU A 99 -0.57 8.45 -6.41
C GLU A 99 -0.25 8.89 -7.84
N THR A 100 1.01 9.22 -8.12
CA THR A 100 1.48 9.73 -9.41
C THR A 100 2.79 9.10 -9.84
N MET A 101 3.05 9.09 -11.14
CA MET A 101 4.31 8.59 -11.68
C MET A 101 5.50 9.42 -11.19
N GLU A 102 5.34 10.73 -11.09
CA GLU A 102 6.39 11.66 -10.67
C GLU A 102 6.86 11.41 -9.23
N GLU A 103 5.95 11.02 -8.33
CA GLU A 103 6.31 10.64 -6.96
C GLU A 103 7.14 9.36 -6.93
N VAL A 104 6.80 8.37 -7.76
CA VAL A 104 7.56 7.13 -7.88
C VAL A 104 8.94 7.39 -8.48
N GLU A 105 9.01 8.17 -9.56
CA GLU A 105 10.28 8.53 -10.21
C GLU A 105 11.23 9.23 -9.24
N LYS A 106 10.71 10.19 -8.47
CA LYS A 106 11.48 10.89 -7.44
C LYS A 106 11.99 9.91 -6.38
N TYR A 107 11.16 8.98 -5.92
CA TYR A 107 11.57 7.98 -4.93
C TYR A 107 12.64 7.03 -5.46
N ILE A 108 12.55 6.63 -6.73
CA ILE A 108 13.59 5.83 -7.38
C ILE A 108 14.94 6.56 -7.37
N GLU A 109 14.93 7.86 -7.65
CA GLU A 109 16.13 8.70 -7.69
C GLU A 109 16.74 8.92 -6.31
N ASP A 110 15.91 9.27 -5.33
CA ASP A 110 16.36 9.70 -4.00
C ASP A 110 16.72 8.51 -3.09
N VAL A 111 16.06 7.35 -3.25
CA VAL A 111 16.16 6.23 -2.30
C VAL A 111 16.62 4.94 -2.99
N VAL A 112 15.86 4.45 -3.97
CA VAL A 112 16.05 3.09 -4.53
C VAL A 112 17.44 2.91 -5.14
N LYS A 113 17.89 3.86 -5.96
CA LYS A 113 19.23 3.79 -6.58
C LYS A 113 20.34 3.73 -5.53
N ILE A 114 20.20 4.48 -4.44
CA ILE A 114 21.18 4.48 -3.35
C ILE A 114 21.19 3.12 -2.63
N GLU A 115 20.03 2.53 -2.38
CA GLU A 115 19.92 1.21 -1.74
C GLU A 115 20.46 0.08 -2.62
N LEU A 116 20.18 0.12 -3.93
CA LEU A 116 20.72 -0.85 -4.88
C LEU A 116 22.26 -0.79 -4.92
N LEU A 117 22.84 0.42 -4.97
CA LEU A 117 24.29 0.60 -4.93
C LEU A 117 24.91 0.06 -3.63
N LYS A 118 24.30 0.33 -2.48
CA LYS A 118 24.76 -0.21 -1.18
C LYS A 118 24.73 -1.74 -1.16
N LYS A 119 23.64 -2.35 -1.65
CA LYS A 119 23.50 -3.81 -1.74
C LYS A 119 24.58 -4.42 -2.65
N GLU A 120 24.95 -3.75 -3.74
CA GLU A 120 26.04 -4.20 -4.62
C GLU A 120 27.41 -4.10 -3.94
N GLU A 121 27.69 -3.03 -3.21
CA GLU A 121 28.93 -2.86 -2.44
C GLU A 121 29.07 -3.91 -1.33
N GLU A 122 28.00 -4.17 -0.58
CA GLU A 122 27.95 -5.22 0.46
C GLU A 122 28.22 -6.60 -0.12
N LYS A 123 27.57 -6.96 -1.24
CA LYS A 123 27.83 -8.23 -1.94
C LYS A 123 29.29 -8.35 -2.38
N ARG A 124 29.91 -7.25 -2.83
CA ARG A 124 31.32 -7.24 -3.23
C ARG A 124 32.26 -7.45 -2.04
N LEU A 125 31.97 -6.85 -0.89
CA LEU A 125 32.74 -7.02 0.34
C LEU A 125 32.66 -8.48 0.83
N VAL A 126 31.46 -9.05 0.90
CA VAL A 126 31.25 -10.45 1.29
C VAL A 126 31.98 -11.42 0.35
N ASN A 127 31.91 -11.19 -0.97
CA ASN A 127 32.63 -12.03 -1.94
C ASN A 127 34.15 -11.93 -1.85
N THR A 128 34.69 -10.82 -1.32
CA THR A 128 36.13 -10.65 -1.13
C THR A 128 36.60 -11.43 0.10
N GLU A 129 35.82 -11.46 1.17
CA GLU A 129 36.12 -12.23 2.39
C GLU A 129 36.05 -13.76 2.17
N VAL A 130 35.18 -14.23 1.27
CA VAL A 130 35.05 -15.66 0.93
C VAL A 130 36.21 -16.16 0.05
N CYS A 131 36.91 -15.29 -0.66
CA CYS A 131 38.05 -15.67 -1.53
C CYS A 131 39.39 -15.82 -0.78
N GLU A 132 39.47 -15.46 0.51
CA GLU A 132 40.71 -15.54 1.32
C GLU A 132 40.80 -16.81 2.19
N VAL A 133 39.94 -17.82 1.95
CA VAL A 133 39.97 -19.14 2.63
C VAL A 133 40.35 -20.26 1.67
#